data_AF-W2LHE0-F1
#
_entry.id   AF-W2LHE0-F1
#
_cell.length_a   1.000
_cell.length_b   1.000
_cell.length_c   1.000
_cell.angle_alpha   90.00
_cell.angle_beta   90.00
_cell.angle_gamma   90.00
#
_symmetry.space_group_name_H-M   'P 1'
#
loop_
_entity.id
_entity.type
_entity.pdbx_description
1 polymer ?
#
loop_
_entity_poly.entity_id
_entity_poly.type
_entity_poly.pdbx_seq_one_letter_code
_entity_poly.pdbx_strand_id
1 'polypeptide(L)'
;MDAIAQIDKAIVWTKTICFDTKIDPWYLVEEDERLLDGLKDTRLQSTGFEILDIVGRGHFSDASLSRVLEKLYSSNSSVVVVTPDLFGWVVGRKITMDTESVEAILSTISGECAIIPISCNSNHWCAIMIDIAKRIVYIYDAMRSSYQYSVRVDMGVQLDNYNCGLFILLAFEHFTGAPSLGRMDKKLMMYLRYRYLCMCLH
;
A
#
# COMPACT_ATOMS: atom_id res chain seq x y z
N MET A 1 -6.79 -22.65 -3.96
CA MET A 1 -5.33 -22.47 -4.13
C MET A 1 -4.67 -23.07 -2.91
N ASP A 2 -3.58 -23.81 -3.03
CA ASP A 2 -2.93 -24.45 -1.88
C ASP A 2 -2.16 -23.41 -1.05
N ALA A 3 -2.59 -23.23 0.20
CA ALA A 3 -1.99 -22.37 1.20
C ALA A 3 -0.50 -22.67 1.42
N ILE A 4 -0.14 -23.95 1.43
CA ILE A 4 1.24 -24.40 1.69
C ILE A 4 2.14 -23.99 0.52
N ALA A 5 1.70 -24.26 -0.71
CA ALA A 5 2.44 -23.87 -1.91
C ALA A 5 2.66 -22.34 -2.03
N GLN A 6 1.76 -21.51 -1.49
CA GLN A 6 1.94 -20.06 -1.47
C GLN A 6 3.00 -19.62 -0.45
N ILE A 7 3.02 -20.24 0.73
CA ILE A 7 4.05 -19.98 1.76
C ILE A 7 5.42 -20.43 1.27
N ASP A 8 5.53 -21.60 0.63
CA ASP A 8 6.80 -22.07 0.07
C ASP A 8 7.33 -21.11 -1.01
N LYS A 9 6.44 -20.59 -1.86
CA LYS A 9 6.79 -19.54 -2.83
C LYS A 9 7.25 -18.26 -2.15
N ALA A 10 6.62 -17.86 -1.05
CA ALA A 10 7.03 -16.69 -0.27
C ALA A 10 8.43 -16.87 0.32
N ILE A 11 8.71 -18.03 0.92
CA ILE A 11 10.02 -18.39 1.46
C ILE A 11 11.10 -18.39 0.37
N VAL A 12 10.80 -18.88 -0.83
CA VAL A 12 11.75 -18.83 -1.95
C VAL A 12 11.95 -17.39 -2.43
N TRP A 13 10.88 -16.60 -2.49
CA TRP A 13 10.94 -15.21 -2.94
C TRP A 13 11.75 -14.32 -2.00
N THR A 14 11.62 -14.47 -0.68
CA THR A 14 12.38 -13.65 0.29
C THR A 14 13.90 -13.82 0.12
N LYS A 15 14.36 -15.00 -0.27
CA LYS A 15 15.78 -15.27 -0.59
C LYS A 15 16.29 -14.57 -1.84
N THR A 16 15.40 -13.94 -2.63
CA THR A 16 15.76 -13.20 -3.85
C THR A 16 15.88 -11.69 -3.62
N ILE A 17 15.62 -11.22 -2.40
CA ILE A 17 15.68 -9.81 -2.05
C ILE A 17 17.13 -9.33 -1.97
N CYS A 18 17.41 -8.17 -2.55
CA CYS A 18 18.74 -7.58 -2.61
C CYS A 18 18.86 -6.47 -1.56
N PHE A 19 19.51 -6.76 -0.45
CA PHE A 19 19.70 -5.82 0.66
C PHE A 19 20.83 -4.80 0.44
N ASP A 20 21.69 -5.00 -0.57
CA ASP A 20 22.74 -4.04 -0.97
C ASP A 20 22.19 -2.78 -1.68
N THR A 21 20.86 -2.64 -1.76
CA THR A 21 20.21 -1.52 -2.44
C THR A 21 20.40 -0.24 -1.63
N LYS A 22 21.12 0.74 -2.18
CA LYS A 22 21.22 2.08 -1.57
C LYS A 22 19.85 2.73 -1.58
N ILE A 23 19.29 2.95 -0.40
CA ILE A 23 17.97 3.53 -0.20
C ILE A 23 18.01 4.54 0.94
N ASP A 24 17.06 5.47 0.93
CA ASP A 24 16.92 6.43 2.02
C ASP A 24 16.60 5.70 3.35
N PRO A 25 17.17 6.15 4.49
CA PRO A 25 16.92 5.55 5.81
C PRO A 25 15.44 5.39 6.17
N TRP A 26 14.54 6.24 5.65
CA TRP A 26 13.08 6.12 5.85
C TRP A 26 12.53 4.77 5.40
N TYR A 27 13.12 4.19 4.35
CA TYR A 27 12.69 2.93 3.74
C TYR A 27 13.60 1.76 4.08
N LEU A 28 14.62 1.97 4.92
CA LEU A 28 15.57 0.93 5.26
C LEU A 28 14.89 -0.18 6.09
N VAL A 29 15.07 -1.41 5.65
CA VAL A 29 14.72 -2.63 6.38
C VAL A 29 15.90 -3.61 6.29
N GLU A 30 16.23 -4.23 7.40
CA GLU A 30 17.27 -5.26 7.46
C GLU A 30 16.69 -6.63 7.07
N GLU A 31 17.56 -7.55 6.69
CA GLU A 31 17.15 -8.94 6.49
C GLU A 31 16.72 -9.53 7.83
N ASP A 32 15.48 -9.97 7.91
CA ASP A 32 14.91 -10.57 9.10
C ASP A 32 14.90 -12.11 8.99
N GLU A 33 15.76 -12.76 9.78
CA GLU A 33 15.84 -14.21 9.86
C GLU A 33 14.57 -14.83 10.45
N ARG A 34 13.82 -14.10 11.29
CA ARG A 34 12.59 -14.57 11.95
C ARG A 34 11.38 -14.51 11.02
N LEU A 35 11.48 -13.78 9.91
CA LEU A 35 10.43 -13.68 8.90
C LEU A 35 10.00 -15.06 8.38
N LEU A 36 10.95 -15.98 8.26
CA LEU A 36 10.66 -17.36 7.84
C LEU A 36 9.77 -18.08 8.84
N ASP A 37 9.94 -17.82 10.14
CA ASP A 37 9.10 -18.41 11.17
C ASP A 37 7.72 -17.74 11.19
N GLY A 38 7.65 -16.41 11.03
CA GLY A 38 6.37 -15.70 10.83
C GLY A 38 5.58 -16.22 9.62
N LEU A 39 6.25 -16.50 8.49
CA LEU A 39 5.63 -17.11 7.30
C LEU A 39 5.16 -18.55 7.54
N LYS A 40 5.87 -19.34 8.37
CA LYS A 40 5.42 -20.68 8.75
C LYS A 40 4.24 -20.61 9.72
N ASP A 41 4.22 -19.68 10.65
CA ASP A 41 3.13 -19.47 11.60
C ASP A 41 1.87 -18.95 10.89
N THR A 42 2.05 -18.17 9.83
CA THR A 42 0.97 -17.76 8.90
C THR A 42 0.21 -18.98 8.36
N ARG A 43 0.88 -20.13 8.15
CA ARG A 43 0.24 -21.39 7.75
C ARG A 43 -0.86 -21.83 8.71
N LEU A 44 -0.76 -21.45 9.98
CA LEU A 44 -1.65 -21.87 11.07
C LEU A 44 -2.81 -20.88 11.28
N GLN A 45 -2.79 -19.69 10.65
CA GLN A 45 -3.78 -18.64 10.85
C GLN A 45 -4.52 -18.30 9.55
N SER A 46 -5.85 -18.40 9.53
CA SER A 46 -6.67 -18.13 8.33
C SER A 46 -6.59 -16.69 7.83
N THR A 47 -6.34 -15.72 8.71
CA THR A 47 -6.17 -14.29 8.38
C THR A 47 -4.76 -13.92 7.94
N GLY A 48 -3.80 -14.85 8.06
CA GLY A 48 -2.42 -14.62 7.65
C GLY A 48 -2.22 -14.71 6.14
N PHE A 49 -3.08 -15.44 5.42
CA PHE A 49 -2.87 -15.68 3.98
C PHE A 49 -2.99 -14.43 3.11
N GLU A 50 -3.73 -13.42 3.56
CA GLU A 50 -3.94 -12.18 2.80
C GLU A 50 -2.62 -11.42 2.62
N ILE A 51 -1.74 -11.42 3.62
CA ILE A 51 -0.44 -10.72 3.53
C ILE A 51 0.51 -11.35 2.51
N LEU A 52 0.24 -12.58 2.05
CA LEU A 52 1.05 -13.26 1.04
C LEU A 52 0.87 -12.61 -0.35
N ASP A 53 -0.14 -11.78 -0.55
CA ASP A 53 -0.29 -11.03 -1.79
C ASP A 53 0.76 -9.91 -1.97
N ILE A 54 1.45 -9.53 -0.90
CA ILE A 54 2.59 -8.60 -0.91
C ILE A 54 3.81 -9.27 -1.58
N VAL A 55 3.87 -10.61 -1.54
CA VAL A 55 5.00 -11.41 -2.04
C VAL A 55 5.07 -11.38 -3.56
N GLY A 56 6.27 -11.12 -4.09
CA GLY A 56 6.56 -11.33 -5.50
C GLY A 56 5.72 -10.47 -6.44
N ARG A 57 4.84 -11.13 -7.21
CA ARG A 57 3.92 -10.47 -8.15
C ARG A 57 2.47 -10.54 -7.69
N GLY A 58 2.22 -10.80 -6.42
CA GLY A 58 0.86 -10.78 -5.87
C GLY A 58 0.26 -9.37 -5.96
N HIS A 59 -1.06 -9.30 -6.05
CA HIS A 59 -1.80 -8.05 -6.04
C HIS A 59 -2.26 -7.77 -4.62
N PHE A 60 -1.90 -6.61 -4.06
CA PHE A 60 -2.38 -6.20 -2.75
C PHE A 60 -3.91 -6.24 -2.72
N SER A 61 -4.46 -7.02 -1.81
CA SER A 61 -5.88 -7.04 -1.46
C SER A 61 -6.22 -5.88 -0.54
N ASP A 62 -7.51 -5.62 -0.36
CA ASP A 62 -8.00 -4.62 0.59
C ASP A 62 -7.48 -4.92 2.01
N ALA A 63 -7.43 -6.19 2.41
CA ALA A 63 -6.97 -6.59 3.72
C ALA A 63 -5.47 -6.36 3.93
N SER A 64 -4.62 -6.76 2.97
CA SER A 64 -3.17 -6.54 3.09
C SER A 64 -2.82 -5.06 3.03
N LEU A 65 -3.50 -4.28 2.20
CA LEU A 65 -3.30 -2.85 2.10
C LEU A 65 -3.75 -2.11 3.37
N SER A 66 -4.92 -2.44 3.92
CA SER A 66 -5.40 -1.91 5.20
C SER A 66 -4.43 -2.21 6.33
N ARG A 67 -3.89 -3.43 6.40
CA ARG A 67 -2.90 -3.82 7.42
C ARG A 67 -1.60 -3.01 7.31
N VAL A 68 -1.11 -2.78 6.09
CA VAL A 68 0.07 -1.92 5.89
C VAL A 68 -0.22 -0.48 6.33
N LEU A 69 -1.36 0.08 5.96
CA LEU A 69 -1.73 1.45 6.34
C LEU A 69 -1.88 1.60 7.87
N GLU A 70 -2.46 0.61 8.54
CA GLU A 70 -2.54 0.57 10.00
C GLU A 70 -1.13 0.59 10.63
N LYS A 71 -0.22 -0.23 10.12
CA LYS A 71 1.18 -0.27 10.60
C LYS A 71 1.93 1.04 10.36
N LEU A 72 1.68 1.71 9.24
CA LEU A 72 2.33 2.99 8.91
C LEU A 72 1.79 4.17 9.73
N TYR A 73 0.47 4.22 9.98
CA TYR A 73 -0.19 5.45 10.44
C TYR A 73 -0.96 5.34 11.76
N SER A 74 -1.11 4.16 12.37
CA SER A 74 -1.86 3.99 13.64
C SER A 74 -1.39 4.90 14.78
N SER A 75 -0.11 5.26 14.78
CA SER A 75 0.48 6.17 15.79
C SER A 75 0.56 7.63 15.33
N ASN A 76 0.13 7.95 14.11
CA ASN A 76 0.20 9.29 13.53
C ASN A 76 -1.17 9.98 13.52
N SER A 77 -1.47 10.74 14.57
CA SER A 77 -2.74 11.47 14.70
C SER A 77 -2.93 12.59 13.67
N SER A 78 -1.87 13.01 12.97
CA SER A 78 -1.96 14.03 11.92
C SER A 78 -2.46 13.47 10.59
N VAL A 79 -2.51 12.15 10.43
CA VAL A 79 -2.95 11.48 9.18
C VAL A 79 -4.22 10.70 9.45
N VAL A 80 -5.27 11.01 8.69
CA VAL A 80 -6.52 10.26 8.72
C VAL A 80 -6.52 9.24 7.60
N VAL A 81 -6.54 7.96 7.97
CA VAL A 81 -6.61 6.84 7.02
C VAL A 81 -8.06 6.43 6.82
N VAL A 82 -8.55 6.52 5.59
CA VAL A 82 -9.87 6.04 5.22
C VAL A 82 -9.70 4.70 4.51
N THR A 83 -9.89 3.59 5.23
CA THR A 83 -9.64 2.25 4.67
C THR A 83 -10.63 1.91 3.55
N PRO A 84 -10.27 0.99 2.63
CA PRO A 84 -11.13 0.57 1.52
C PRO A 84 -12.51 0.06 1.99
N ASP A 85 -12.55 -0.63 3.14
CA ASP A 85 -13.78 -1.12 3.76
C ASP A 85 -14.75 -0.02 4.17
N LEU A 86 -14.21 1.18 4.46
CA LEU A 86 -14.99 2.35 4.82
C LEU A 86 -15.49 3.08 3.57
N PHE A 87 -14.64 3.36 2.59
CA PHE A 87 -14.99 4.21 1.43
C PHE A 87 -15.80 3.49 0.34
N GLY A 88 -15.88 2.15 0.39
CA GLY A 88 -16.62 1.33 -0.56
C GLY A 88 -15.92 1.17 -1.92
N TRP A 89 -16.27 0.07 -2.60
CA TRP A 89 -15.68 -0.33 -3.88
C TRP A 89 -16.17 0.59 -5.01
N VAL A 90 -15.30 0.97 -5.95
CA VAL A 90 -15.74 1.64 -7.18
C VAL A 90 -16.12 0.57 -8.21
N VAL A 91 -17.43 0.39 -8.43
CA VAL A 91 -17.96 -0.47 -9.50
C VAL A 91 -18.54 0.40 -10.60
N GLY A 92 -18.03 0.26 -11.82
CA GLY A 92 -18.62 0.96 -12.98
C GLY A 92 -18.64 2.49 -12.88
N ARG A 93 -17.61 3.09 -12.24
CA ARG A 93 -17.45 4.55 -11.99
C ARG A 93 -18.38 5.16 -10.93
N LYS A 94 -19.04 4.35 -10.10
CA LYS A 94 -19.80 4.82 -8.94
C LYS A 94 -19.16 4.35 -7.65
N ILE A 95 -19.00 5.28 -6.71
CA ILE A 95 -18.70 4.95 -5.31
C ILE A 95 -19.98 4.36 -4.72
N THR A 96 -19.89 3.22 -4.05
CA THR A 96 -21.04 2.55 -3.44
C THR A 96 -21.42 3.12 -2.06
N MET A 97 -20.53 3.91 -1.46
CA MET A 97 -20.79 4.57 -0.19
C MET A 97 -21.81 5.71 -0.35
N ASP A 98 -22.73 5.81 0.61
CA ASP A 98 -23.72 6.89 0.67
C ASP A 98 -23.09 8.19 1.17
N THR A 99 -23.75 9.31 0.87
CA THR A 99 -23.25 10.66 1.18
C THR A 99 -23.12 10.91 2.69
N GLU A 100 -23.95 10.30 3.53
CA GLU A 100 -23.90 10.51 4.99
C GLU A 100 -22.65 9.84 5.57
N SER A 101 -22.30 8.65 5.09
CA SER A 101 -21.05 7.96 5.45
C SER A 101 -19.81 8.74 5.00
N VAL A 102 -19.85 9.32 3.78
CA VAL A 102 -18.78 10.24 3.32
C VAL A 102 -18.67 11.44 4.27
N GLU A 103 -19.79 12.08 4.60
CA GLU A 103 -19.82 13.26 5.47
C GLU A 103 -19.34 12.95 6.90
N ALA A 104 -19.72 11.79 7.44
CA ALA A 104 -19.24 11.30 8.73
C ALA A 104 -17.72 11.13 8.71
N ILE A 105 -17.16 10.44 7.70
CA ILE A 105 -15.72 10.27 7.57
C ILE A 105 -15.02 11.64 7.43
N LEU A 106 -15.51 12.49 6.54
CA LEU A 106 -14.90 13.81 6.30
C LEU A 106 -14.99 14.73 7.53
N SER A 107 -16.05 14.63 8.33
CA SER A 107 -16.22 15.41 9.56
C SER A 107 -15.34 14.91 10.72
N THR A 108 -14.93 13.64 10.70
CA THR A 108 -13.95 13.09 11.65
C THR A 108 -12.51 13.48 11.33
N ILE A 109 -12.27 14.11 10.18
CA ILE A 109 -10.93 14.52 9.77
C ILE A 109 -10.47 15.68 10.66
N SER A 110 -9.76 15.32 11.73
CA SER A 110 -9.13 16.24 12.68
C SER A 110 -7.62 16.37 12.47
N GLY A 111 -7.06 15.60 11.54
CA GLY A 111 -5.64 15.64 11.17
C GLY A 111 -5.28 16.78 10.21
N GLU A 112 -4.01 16.82 9.80
CA GLU A 112 -3.49 17.78 8.82
C GLU A 112 -3.71 17.30 7.38
N CYS A 113 -3.82 15.98 7.18
CA CYS A 113 -4.13 15.40 5.89
C CYS A 113 -4.93 14.09 6.00
N ALA A 114 -5.63 13.73 4.92
CA ALA A 114 -6.32 12.44 4.79
C ALA A 114 -5.79 11.64 3.59
N ILE A 115 -5.72 10.32 3.74
CA ILE A 115 -5.34 9.39 2.67
C ILE A 115 -6.43 8.34 2.47
N ILE A 116 -6.79 8.11 1.21
CA ILE A 116 -7.92 7.26 0.82
C ILE A 116 -7.45 6.34 -0.31
N PRO A 117 -7.06 5.08 -0.03
CA PRO A 117 -6.89 4.07 -1.06
C PRO A 117 -8.23 3.76 -1.75
N ILE A 118 -8.21 3.67 -3.08
CA ILE A 118 -9.39 3.38 -3.90
C ILE A 118 -9.17 2.07 -4.66
N SER A 119 -9.96 1.05 -4.29
CA SER A 119 -10.03 -0.23 -5.00
C SER A 119 -10.95 -0.09 -6.21
N CYS A 120 -10.36 -0.07 -7.41
CA CYS A 120 -11.07 0.00 -8.68
C CYS A 120 -11.29 -1.42 -9.23
N ASN A 121 -12.54 -1.86 -9.32
CA ASN A 121 -12.92 -3.19 -9.84
C ASN A 121 -12.13 -4.37 -9.22
N SER A 122 -11.69 -4.24 -7.97
CA SER A 122 -10.94 -5.27 -7.24
C SER A 122 -9.64 -5.72 -7.90
N ASN A 123 -9.07 -4.93 -8.82
CA ASN A 123 -7.87 -5.31 -9.55
C ASN A 123 -6.89 -4.15 -9.81
N HIS A 124 -7.27 -2.93 -9.49
CA HIS A 124 -6.44 -1.74 -9.66
C HIS A 124 -6.57 -0.82 -8.45
N TRP A 125 -5.46 -0.22 -8.04
CA TRP A 125 -5.41 0.70 -6.93
C TRP A 125 -5.13 2.12 -7.42
N CYS A 126 -5.98 3.04 -6.97
CA CYS A 126 -5.77 4.48 -7.06
C CYS A 126 -5.74 5.08 -5.65
N ALA A 127 -5.39 6.36 -5.55
CA ALA A 127 -5.32 7.06 -4.29
C ALA A 127 -5.95 8.46 -4.39
N ILE A 128 -6.66 8.85 -3.34
CA ILE A 128 -7.00 10.24 -3.06
C ILE A 128 -6.19 10.67 -1.83
N MET A 129 -5.57 11.83 -1.91
CA MET A 129 -4.85 12.46 -0.81
C MET A 129 -5.42 13.87 -0.64
N ILE A 130 -5.66 14.29 0.60
CA ILE A 130 -6.26 15.59 0.91
C ILE A 130 -5.32 16.30 1.86
N ASP A 131 -4.74 17.41 1.40
CA ASP A 131 -3.99 18.33 2.24
C ASP A 131 -4.98 19.38 2.76
N ILE A 132 -5.35 19.27 4.02
CA ILE A 132 -6.43 20.07 4.62
C ILE A 132 -5.94 21.49 4.86
N ALA A 133 -4.70 21.63 5.31
CA ALA A 133 -4.07 22.92 5.54
C ALA A 133 -3.96 23.73 4.24
N LYS A 134 -3.54 23.09 3.13
CA LYS A 134 -3.44 23.74 1.81
C LYS A 134 -4.77 23.78 1.05
N ARG A 135 -5.78 23.04 1.50
CA ARG A 135 -7.08 22.86 0.81
C ARG A 135 -6.92 22.30 -0.61
N ILE A 136 -6.03 21.33 -0.78
CA ILE A 136 -5.73 20.71 -2.08
C ILE A 136 -6.12 19.24 -2.04
N VAL A 137 -6.81 18.80 -3.08
CA VAL A 137 -7.10 17.38 -3.33
C VAL A 137 -6.21 16.86 -4.45
N TYR A 138 -5.69 15.67 -4.20
CA TYR A 138 -4.71 14.99 -4.98
C TYR A 138 -5.26 13.64 -5.40
N ILE A 139 -5.32 13.40 -6.71
CA ILE A 139 -5.73 12.10 -7.27
C ILE A 139 -4.50 11.47 -7.92
N TYR A 140 -4.17 10.26 -7.49
CA TYR A 140 -3.01 9.54 -7.96
C TYR A 140 -3.39 8.17 -8.52
N ASP A 141 -2.86 7.88 -9.69
CA ASP A 141 -2.97 6.60 -10.39
C ASP A 141 -1.61 6.26 -11.01
N ALA A 142 -1.04 5.14 -10.57
CA ALA A 142 0.28 4.68 -10.97
C ALA A 142 0.36 4.26 -12.45
N MET A 143 -0.77 3.88 -13.07
CA MET A 143 -0.83 3.34 -14.44
C MET A 143 -1.21 4.38 -15.51
N ARG A 144 -1.14 5.69 -15.20
CA ARG A 144 -1.56 6.78 -16.09
C ARG A 144 -3.02 6.62 -16.57
N SER A 145 -4.00 6.60 -15.67
CA SER A 145 -5.35 7.00 -16.10
C SER A 145 -5.35 8.48 -16.47
N SER A 146 -6.30 8.86 -17.34
CA SER A 146 -6.55 10.22 -17.81
C SER A 146 -6.88 11.25 -16.71
N TYR A 147 -6.83 10.86 -15.43
CA TYR A 147 -7.20 11.66 -14.26
C TYR A 147 -5.99 12.14 -13.42
N GLN A 148 -4.76 12.07 -13.95
CA GLN A 148 -3.57 12.65 -13.30
C GLN A 148 -3.64 14.19 -13.26
N TYR A 149 -4.39 14.76 -12.32
CA TYR A 149 -4.54 16.22 -12.24
C TYR A 149 -3.62 16.94 -11.23
N SER A 150 -2.95 16.27 -10.27
CA SER A 150 -2.27 17.10 -9.25
C SER A 150 -1.10 16.52 -8.44
N VAL A 151 -0.85 15.20 -8.38
CA VAL A 151 0.39 14.69 -7.74
C VAL A 151 1.34 14.15 -8.79
N ARG A 152 2.40 14.91 -9.07
CA ARG A 152 3.62 14.32 -9.61
C ARG A 152 4.37 13.74 -8.43
N VAL A 153 3.98 12.54 -8.00
CA VAL A 153 4.91 11.76 -7.22
C VAL A 153 5.99 11.36 -8.22
N ASP A 154 7.22 11.82 -8.01
CA ASP A 154 8.34 11.50 -8.89
C ASP A 154 8.79 10.04 -8.67
N MET A 155 7.84 9.11 -8.78
CA MET A 155 8.04 7.67 -8.66
C MET A 155 8.02 6.95 -10.01
N GLY A 156 7.93 7.70 -11.11
CA GLY A 156 7.73 7.16 -12.45
C GLY A 156 6.32 6.63 -12.67
N VAL A 157 6.16 5.89 -13.77
CA VAL A 157 4.89 5.25 -14.17
C VAL A 157 5.05 3.75 -13.96
N GLN A 158 4.05 3.12 -13.35
CA GLN A 158 4.01 1.67 -13.27
C GLN A 158 3.86 1.08 -14.67
N LEU A 159 4.77 0.16 -15.03
CA LEU A 159 4.79 -0.48 -16.35
C LEU A 159 4.31 -1.93 -16.33
N ASP A 160 4.13 -2.51 -15.14
CA ASP A 160 3.53 -3.83 -14.95
C ASP A 160 2.07 -3.71 -14.49
N ASN A 161 1.41 -4.85 -14.26
CA ASN A 161 0.01 -4.90 -13.88
C ASN A 161 -0.24 -5.27 -12.41
N TYR A 162 0.78 -5.39 -11.56
CA TYR A 162 0.63 -5.94 -10.20
C TYR A 162 1.18 -5.06 -9.08
N ASN A 163 1.92 -4.00 -9.39
CA ASN A 163 2.50 -3.09 -8.39
C ASN A 163 1.64 -1.87 -8.04
N CYS A 164 0.40 -1.73 -8.51
CA CYS A 164 -0.41 -0.53 -8.23
C CYS A 164 -0.59 -0.28 -6.73
N GLY A 165 -0.80 -1.34 -5.93
CA GLY A 165 -0.82 -1.29 -4.46
C GLY A 165 0.50 -0.75 -3.85
N LEU A 166 1.65 -1.24 -4.33
CA LEU A 166 2.97 -0.75 -3.91
C LEU A 166 3.13 0.75 -4.20
N PHE A 167 2.78 1.19 -5.42
CA PHE A 167 2.92 2.58 -5.82
C PHE A 167 2.01 3.52 -5.01
N ILE A 168 0.77 3.13 -4.71
CA ILE A 168 -0.10 3.99 -3.89
C ILE A 168 0.37 4.09 -2.44
N LEU A 169 0.90 3.02 -1.86
CA LEU A 169 1.46 3.04 -0.49
C LEU A 169 2.65 4.01 -0.40
N LEU A 170 3.56 3.93 -1.37
CA LEU A 170 4.70 4.85 -1.44
C LEU A 170 4.27 6.30 -1.72
N ALA A 171 3.19 6.50 -2.48
CA ALA A 171 2.62 7.82 -2.70
C ALA A 171 2.07 8.44 -1.42
N PHE A 172 1.41 7.63 -0.58
CA PHE A 172 0.97 8.07 0.75
C PHE A 172 2.15 8.41 1.65
N GLU A 173 3.19 7.57 1.71
CA GLU A 173 4.39 7.89 2.48
C GLU A 173 5.00 9.21 2.02
N HIS A 174 5.17 9.40 0.69
CA HIS A 174 5.73 10.63 0.16
C HIS A 174 4.86 11.86 0.48
N PHE A 175 3.55 11.74 0.31
CA PHE A 175 2.59 12.78 0.62
C PHE A 175 2.62 13.19 2.11
N THR A 176 2.90 12.24 2.99
CA THR A 176 3.00 12.46 4.44
C THR A 176 4.42 12.82 4.92
N GLY A 177 5.35 13.06 3.98
CA GLY A 177 6.67 13.63 4.28
C GLY A 177 7.87 12.74 3.98
N ALA A 178 7.66 11.50 3.51
CA ALA A 178 8.76 10.63 3.12
C ALA A 178 9.50 11.16 1.87
N PRO A 179 10.80 10.88 1.74
CA PRO A 179 11.57 11.33 0.59
C PRO A 179 11.11 10.65 -0.71
N SER A 180 11.23 11.35 -1.84
CA SER A 180 10.93 10.75 -3.14
C SER A 180 11.95 9.68 -3.49
N LEU A 181 11.47 8.52 -3.95
CA LEU A 181 12.32 7.41 -4.41
C LEU A 181 12.80 7.55 -5.86
N GLY A 182 12.29 8.52 -6.61
CA GLY A 182 12.60 8.61 -8.03
C GLY A 182 12.03 7.42 -8.83
N ARG A 183 12.57 7.22 -10.03
CA ARG A 183 12.24 6.05 -10.85
C ARG A 183 12.74 4.77 -10.17
N MET A 184 11.82 3.86 -9.86
CA MET A 184 12.14 2.57 -9.24
C MET A 184 12.44 1.48 -10.28
N ASP A 185 13.47 0.69 -10.02
CA ASP A 185 13.74 -0.55 -10.76
C ASP A 185 13.08 -1.77 -10.09
N LYS A 186 13.19 -2.93 -10.73
CA LYS A 186 12.59 -4.16 -10.21
C LYS A 186 13.17 -4.59 -8.86
N LYS A 187 14.46 -4.38 -8.62
CA LYS A 187 15.11 -4.79 -7.36
C LYS A 187 14.59 -3.94 -6.21
N LEU A 188 14.51 -2.62 -6.42
CA LEU A 188 13.96 -1.68 -5.45
C LEU A 188 12.49 -1.98 -5.14
N MET A 189 11.66 -2.26 -6.16
CA MET A 189 10.25 -2.62 -5.92
C MET A 189 10.10 -3.93 -5.12
N MET A 190 10.95 -4.92 -5.37
CA MET A 190 10.96 -6.17 -4.58
C MET A 190 11.37 -5.91 -3.13
N TYR A 191 12.39 -5.06 -2.91
CA TYR A 191 12.84 -4.66 -1.58
C TYR A 191 11.75 -3.91 -0.80
N LEU A 192 11.03 -2.99 -1.44
CA LEU A 192 9.94 -2.24 -0.80
C LEU A 192 8.73 -3.12 -0.49
N ARG A 193 8.42 -4.12 -1.33
CA ARG A 193 7.44 -5.17 -0.99
C ARG A 193 7.89 -5.96 0.25
N TYR A 194 9.17 -6.31 0.33
CA TYR A 194 9.71 -7.02 1.48
C TYR A 194 9.58 -6.20 2.77
N ARG A 195 9.85 -4.90 2.72
CA ARG A 195 9.62 -3.98 3.85
C ARG A 195 8.19 -4.06 4.38
N TYR A 196 7.19 -3.97 3.50
CA TYR A 196 5.79 -4.06 3.93
C TYR A 196 5.40 -5.43 4.44
N LEU A 197 5.96 -6.50 3.87
CA LEU A 197 5.76 -7.85 4.38
C LEU A 197 6.27 -7.98 5.84
N CYS A 198 7.46 -7.44 6.12
CA CYS A 198 8.02 -7.43 7.48
C CYS A 198 7.15 -6.65 8.46
N MET A 199 6.67 -5.46 8.06
CA MET A 199 5.74 -4.64 8.87
C MET A 199 4.44 -5.38 9.20
N CYS A 200 3.95 -6.23 8.30
CA CYS A 200 2.71 -6.96 8.51
C CYS A 200 2.89 -8.20 9.40
N LEU A 201 4.07 -8.83 9.38
CA LEU A 201 4.34 -10.05 10.15
C LEU A 201 4.73 -9.77 11.62
N HIS A 202 5.16 -8.54 11.93
CA HIS A 202 5.50 -8.07 13.27
C HIS A 202 4.48 -7.05 13.77
#